data_AF-A0AAP0C790-F1
#
_entry.id   AF-A0AAP0C790-F1
#
_cell.length_a   1.000
_cell.length_b   1.000
_cell.length_c   1.000
_cell.angle_alpha   90.00
_cell.angle_beta   90.00
_cell.angle_gamma   90.00
#
_symmetry.space_group_name_H-M   'P 1'
#
loop_
_entity.id
_entity.type
_entity.pdbx_description
1 polymer ?
#
loop_
_entity_poly.entity_id
_entity_poly.type
_entity_poly.pdbx_seq_one_letter_code
_entity_poly.pdbx_strand_id
1 'polypeptide(L)'
;MQLNRRPTGTDGSDFSYRMVVDNRYTKVAKGKSTLSKVLVIQAVILLVGVLDILFTYIKTEPLETLAAVSSSLTVISILFGEIGRKRSRSNFLKIYMAASSIGIIGSIASTIQSSTQLKASNSLLS
;
A
#
# COMPACT_ATOMS: atom_id res chain seq x y z
N MET A 1 11.24 63.65 12.16
CA MET A 1 9.97 63.02 11.73
C MET A 1 10.33 61.75 10.97
N GLN A 2 10.38 60.59 11.64
CA GLN A 2 10.77 59.33 10.99
C GLN A 2 9.57 58.80 10.20
N LEU A 3 9.69 58.79 8.86
CA LEU A 3 8.71 58.15 7.97
C LEU A 3 8.82 56.63 8.16
N ASN A 4 7.89 56.07 8.92
CA ASN A 4 7.67 54.63 9.02
C ASN A 4 7.12 54.12 7.68
N ARG A 5 7.99 53.98 6.67
CA ARG A 5 7.66 53.38 5.38
C ARG A 5 7.37 51.90 5.61
N ARG A 6 6.09 51.50 5.48
CA ARG A 6 5.71 50.09 5.36
C ARG A 6 6.55 49.46 4.25
N PRO A 7 7.19 48.30 4.48
CA PRO A 7 7.88 47.59 3.42
C PRO A 7 6.88 47.29 2.31
N THR A 8 7.07 47.92 1.15
CA THR A 8 6.24 47.70 -0.03
C THR A 8 6.67 46.39 -0.68
N GLY A 9 5.97 45.34 -0.29
CA GLY A 9 6.14 43.98 -0.78
C GLY A 9 5.45 43.05 0.21
N THR A 10 4.38 42.39 -0.24
CA THR A 10 3.57 41.43 0.54
C THR A 10 2.66 42.14 1.55
N ASP A 11 1.53 42.66 1.07
CA ASP A 11 0.38 42.86 1.93
C ASP A 11 0.07 41.52 2.63
N GLY A 12 -0.46 41.54 3.86
CA GLY A 12 -0.73 40.31 4.62
C GLY A 12 -1.63 39.30 3.88
N SER A 13 -2.23 39.69 2.75
CA SER A 13 -2.94 38.82 1.82
C SER A 13 -2.00 37.81 1.13
N ASP A 14 -0.83 38.21 0.62
CA ASP A 14 0.14 37.30 0.00
C ASP A 14 0.80 36.39 1.04
N PHE A 15 1.07 36.90 2.26
CA PHE A 15 1.55 36.05 3.36
C PHE A 15 0.51 35.00 3.78
N SER A 16 -0.76 35.41 3.92
CA SER A 16 -1.86 34.48 4.22
C SER A 16 -2.08 33.47 3.10
N TYR A 17 -1.99 33.91 1.83
CA TYR A 17 -2.11 33.03 0.67
C TYR A 17 -1.00 31.97 0.66
N ARG A 18 0.26 32.39 0.85
CA ARG A 18 1.40 31.48 0.93
C ARG A 18 1.26 30.49 2.09
N MET A 19 0.85 30.92 3.29
CA MET A 19 0.61 29.98 4.40
C MET A 19 -0.47 28.93 4.08
N VAL A 20 -1.58 29.32 3.46
CA VAL A 20 -2.68 28.39 3.14
C VAL A 20 -2.25 27.42 2.03
N VAL A 21 -1.52 27.91 1.03
CA VAL A 21 -1.01 27.15 -0.11
C VAL A 21 0.09 26.18 0.33
N ASP A 22 1.07 26.64 1.09
CA ASP A 22 2.17 25.83 1.63
C ASP A 22 1.65 24.74 2.55
N ASN A 23 0.65 25.03 3.39
CA ASN A 23 0.00 24.02 4.23
C ASN A 23 -0.66 22.91 3.38
N ARG A 24 -1.33 23.26 2.27
CA ARG A 24 -1.92 22.27 1.36
C ARG A 24 -0.84 21.42 0.67
N TYR A 25 0.21 22.04 0.13
CA TYR A 25 1.29 21.30 -0.52
C TYR A 25 2.04 20.39 0.46
N THR A 26 2.29 20.88 1.68
CA THR A 26 2.92 20.10 2.75
C THR A 26 2.07 18.89 3.15
N LYS A 27 0.74 19.06 3.27
CA LYS A 27 -0.18 17.94 3.53
C LYS A 27 -0.15 16.87 2.44
N VAL A 28 -0.15 17.28 1.16
CA VAL A 28 -0.08 16.34 0.03
C VAL A 28 1.27 15.62 0.01
N ALA A 29 2.38 16.34 0.22
CA ALA A 29 3.72 15.75 0.28
C ALA A 29 3.85 14.73 1.41
N LYS A 30 3.34 15.07 2.61
CA LYS A 30 3.30 14.16 3.75
C LYS A 30 2.45 12.92 3.45
N GLY A 31 1.27 13.11 2.87
CA GLY A 31 0.40 11.99 2.46
C GLY A 31 1.08 11.06 1.45
N LYS A 32 1.75 11.60 0.43
CA LYS A 32 2.50 10.81 -0.55
C LYS A 32 3.68 10.07 0.06
N SER A 33 4.39 10.68 1.00
CA SER A 33 5.51 10.04 1.71
C SER A 33 5.02 8.88 2.57
N THR A 34 3.95 9.10 3.36
CA THR A 34 3.34 8.03 4.16
C THR A 34 2.84 6.88 3.29
N LEU A 35 2.15 7.18 2.18
CA LEU A 35 1.68 6.15 1.26
C LEU A 35 2.82 5.36 0.63
N SER A 36 3.95 6.01 0.32
CA SER A 36 5.15 5.34 -0.18
C SER A 36 5.66 4.31 0.82
N LYS A 37 5.68 4.64 2.12
CA LYS A 37 6.11 3.72 3.17
C LYS A 37 5.18 2.52 3.27
N VAL A 38 3.86 2.74 3.22
CA VAL A 38 2.86 1.66 3.25
C VAL A 38 3.03 0.71 2.07
N LEU A 39 3.20 1.24 0.85
CA LEU A 39 3.44 0.41 -0.33
C LEU A 39 4.72 -0.43 -0.22
N VAL A 40 5.80 0.15 0.32
CA VAL A 40 7.06 -0.57 0.54
C VAL A 40 6.89 -1.69 1.57
N ILE A 41 6.25 -1.41 2.71
CA ILE A 41 5.99 -2.42 3.75
C ILE A 41 5.15 -3.56 3.17
N GLN A 42 4.10 -3.22 2.42
CA GLN A 42 3.23 -4.21 1.80
C GLN A 42 3.98 -5.06 0.75
N ALA A 43 4.84 -4.45 -0.06
CA ALA A 43 5.67 -5.14 -1.03
C ALA A 43 6.66 -6.11 -0.35
N VAL A 44 7.25 -5.73 0.78
CA VAL A 44 8.15 -6.60 1.56
C VAL A 44 7.39 -7.81 2.12
N ILE A 45 6.20 -7.60 2.69
CA ILE A 45 5.36 -8.71 3.20
C ILE A 45 4.98 -9.66 2.06
N LEU A 46 4.57 -9.10 0.91
CA LEU A 46 4.21 -9.89 -0.27
C LEU A 46 5.41 -10.67 -0.82
N LEU A 47 6.61 -10.10 -0.81
CA LEU A 47 7.83 -10.78 -1.21
C LEU A 47 8.05 -12.05 -0.38
N VAL A 48 7.86 -11.97 0.95
CA VAL A 48 7.99 -13.14 1.84
C VAL A 48 6.97 -14.23 1.46
N GLY A 49 5.71 -13.86 1.23
CA GLY A 49 4.68 -14.83 0.81
C GLY A 49 4.95 -15.44 -0.57
N VAL A 50 5.48 -14.67 -1.51
CA VAL A 50 5.84 -15.18 -2.84
C VAL A 50 7.04 -16.12 -2.77
N LEU A 51 8.01 -15.85 -1.89
CA LEU A 51 9.15 -16.76 -1.67
C LEU A 51 8.70 -18.10 -1.08
N ASP A 52 7.73 -18.08 -0.17
CA ASP A 52 7.14 -19.29 0.40
C ASP A 52 6.47 -20.13 -0.69
N ILE A 53 5.62 -19.50 -1.52
CA ILE A 53 5.00 -20.14 -2.70
C ILE A 53 6.05 -20.71 -3.66
N LEU A 54 7.12 -19.97 -3.93
CA LEU A 54 8.21 -20.42 -4.79
C LEU A 54 8.93 -21.65 -4.21
N PHE A 55 9.14 -21.67 -2.90
CA PHE A 55 9.77 -22.80 -2.22
C PHE A 55 8.90 -24.06 -2.29
N THR A 56 7.59 -23.93 -2.08
CA THR A 56 6.61 -25.01 -2.26
C THR A 56 6.61 -25.52 -3.70
N TYR A 57 6.69 -24.62 -4.67
CA TYR A 57 6.79 -24.98 -6.10
C TYR A 57 8.06 -25.78 -6.41
N ILE A 58 9.22 -25.35 -5.89
CA ILE A 58 10.50 -26.08 -6.07
C ILE A 58 10.44 -27.47 -5.42
N LYS A 59 9.76 -27.59 -4.29
CA LYS A 59 9.54 -28.87 -3.59
C LYS A 59 8.54 -29.80 -4.28
N THR A 60 7.92 -29.39 -5.40
CA THR A 60 6.88 -30.14 -6.11
C THR A 60 5.67 -30.47 -5.24
N GLU A 61 5.45 -29.69 -4.19
CA GLU A 61 4.27 -29.81 -3.33
C GLU A 61 3.06 -29.17 -4.01
N PRO A 62 1.83 -29.61 -3.67
CA PRO A 62 0.62 -29.04 -4.27
C PRO A 62 0.53 -27.55 -3.96
N LEU A 63 0.54 -26.73 -5.03
CA LEU A 63 0.45 -25.29 -4.89
C LEU A 63 -0.97 -24.87 -4.50
N GLU A 64 -1.09 -24.11 -3.42
CA GLU A 64 -2.35 -23.48 -3.06
C GLU A 64 -2.74 -22.40 -4.07
N THR A 65 -3.72 -22.72 -4.91
CA THR A 65 -4.24 -21.83 -5.95
C THR A 65 -4.79 -20.53 -5.37
N LEU A 66 -5.44 -20.57 -4.21
CA LEU A 66 -5.97 -19.39 -3.54
C LEU A 66 -4.85 -18.44 -3.07
N ALA A 67 -3.75 -18.98 -2.55
CA ALA A 67 -2.57 -18.22 -2.16
C ALA A 67 -1.90 -17.56 -3.38
N ALA A 68 -1.79 -18.28 -4.50
CA ALA A 68 -1.20 -17.75 -5.74
C ALA A 68 -2.08 -16.64 -6.37
N VAL A 69 -3.40 -16.83 -6.43
CA VAL A 69 -4.34 -15.84 -6.98
C VAL A 69 -4.38 -14.59 -6.11
N SER A 70 -4.49 -14.74 -4.79
CA SER A 70 -4.49 -13.60 -3.87
C SER A 70 -3.17 -12.82 -3.90
N SER A 71 -2.04 -13.52 -3.99
CA SER A 71 -0.72 -12.89 -4.12
C SER A 71 -0.59 -12.10 -5.43
N SER A 72 -0.97 -12.69 -6.58
CA SER A 72 -0.92 -12.01 -7.87
C SER A 72 -1.83 -10.77 -7.92
N LEU A 73 -3.05 -10.85 -7.36
CA LEU A 73 -3.94 -9.70 -7.22
C LEU A 73 -3.32 -8.58 -6.38
N THR A 74 -2.63 -8.96 -5.29
CA THR A 74 -1.94 -8.00 -4.40
C THR A 74 -0.75 -7.34 -5.13
N VAL A 75 0.02 -8.08 -5.94
CA VAL A 75 1.11 -7.51 -6.76
C VAL A 75 0.54 -6.45 -7.71
N ILE A 76 -0.49 -6.79 -8.46
CA ILE A 76 -1.14 -5.89 -9.43
C ILE A 76 -1.68 -4.65 -8.71
N SER A 77 -2.30 -4.83 -7.55
CA SER A 77 -2.80 -3.73 -6.73
C SER A 77 -1.69 -2.74 -6.34
N ILE A 78 -0.54 -3.24 -5.86
CA ILE A 78 0.60 -2.38 -5.48
C ILE A 78 1.10 -1.55 -6.67
N LEU A 79 1.13 -2.12 -7.88
CA LEU A 79 1.49 -1.38 -9.09
C LEU A 79 0.53 -0.21 -9.35
N PHE A 80 -0.78 -0.44 -9.22
CA PHE A 80 -1.78 0.64 -9.31
C PHE A 80 -1.62 1.66 -8.20
N GLY A 81 -1.29 1.25 -6.98
CA GLY A 81 -1.02 2.12 -5.84
C GLY A 81 0.16 3.06 -6.10
N GLU A 82 1.25 2.53 -6.64
CA GLU A 82 2.45 3.30 -6.95
C GLU A 82 2.23 4.27 -8.13
N ILE A 83 1.52 3.83 -9.18
CA ILE A 83 1.10 4.70 -10.29
C ILE A 83 0.19 5.82 -9.77
N GLY A 84 -0.77 5.51 -8.91
CA GLY A 84 -1.68 6.46 -8.29
C GLY A 84 -0.95 7.50 -7.44
N ARG A 85 0.03 7.06 -6.65
CA ARG A 85 0.89 7.92 -5.82
C ARG A 85 1.74 8.88 -6.66
N LYS A 86 2.41 8.37 -7.70
CA LYS A 86 3.26 9.18 -8.61
C LYS A 86 2.43 10.20 -9.39
N ARG A 87 1.28 9.79 -9.95
CA ARG A 87 0.44 10.64 -10.79
C ARG A 87 -0.59 11.49 -10.02
N SER A 88 -0.62 11.41 -8.69
CA SER A 88 -1.63 12.07 -7.83
C SER A 88 -3.09 11.75 -8.24
N ARG A 89 -3.35 10.54 -8.75
CA ARG A 89 -4.66 10.15 -9.29
C ARG A 89 -5.42 9.32 -8.25
N SER A 90 -6.45 9.91 -7.66
CA SER A 90 -7.25 9.29 -6.59
C SER A 90 -7.96 8.00 -7.02
N ASN A 91 -8.37 7.88 -8.29
CA ASN A 91 -9.02 6.68 -8.81
C ASN A 91 -8.14 5.43 -8.70
N PHE A 92 -6.85 5.54 -9.05
CA PHE A 92 -5.90 4.43 -8.92
C PHE A 92 -5.66 4.06 -7.45
N LEU A 93 -5.64 5.04 -6.54
CA LEU A 93 -5.56 4.78 -5.09
C LEU A 93 -6.79 4.03 -4.57
N LYS A 94 -7.99 4.35 -5.07
CA LYS A 94 -9.22 3.63 -4.70
C LYS A 94 -9.19 2.18 -5.17
N ILE A 95 -8.75 1.95 -6.41
CA ILE A 95 -8.58 0.60 -6.96
C ILE A 95 -7.56 -0.18 -6.14
N TYR A 96 -6.42 0.45 -5.82
CA TYR A 96 -5.40 -0.14 -4.94
C TYR A 96 -6.00 -0.54 -3.59
N MET A 97 -6.72 0.36 -2.90
CA MET A 97 -7.31 0.04 -1.60
C MET A 97 -8.27 -1.16 -1.68
N ALA A 98 -9.16 -1.19 -2.68
CA ALA A 98 -10.11 -2.28 -2.84
C ALA A 98 -9.42 -3.60 -3.17
N ALA A 99 -8.58 -3.63 -4.20
CA ALA A 99 -7.90 -4.84 -4.66
C ALA A 99 -6.90 -5.37 -3.62
N SER A 100 -6.18 -4.48 -2.94
CA SER A 100 -5.28 -4.83 -1.84
C SER A 100 -6.03 -5.48 -0.68
N SER A 101 -7.20 -4.95 -0.31
CA SER A 101 -7.98 -5.52 0.79
C SER A 101 -8.48 -6.93 0.45
N ILE A 102 -8.98 -7.11 -0.78
CA ILE A 102 -9.41 -8.43 -1.27
C ILE A 102 -8.23 -9.42 -1.30
N GLY A 103 -7.06 -8.98 -1.79
CA GLY A 103 -5.86 -9.80 -1.83
C GLY A 103 -5.39 -10.24 -0.44
N ILE A 104 -5.37 -9.33 0.54
CA ILE A 104 -5.00 -9.66 1.92
C ILE A 104 -5.99 -10.65 2.54
N ILE A 105 -7.30 -10.43 2.37
CA ILE A 105 -8.33 -11.35 2.88
C ILE A 105 -8.16 -12.74 2.24
N GLY A 106 -7.92 -12.80 0.93
CA GLY A 106 -7.69 -14.06 0.22
C GLY A 106 -6.44 -14.80 0.72
N SER A 107 -5.36 -14.07 1.03
CA SER A 107 -4.13 -14.65 1.58
C SER A 107 -4.32 -15.15 3.02
N ILE A 108 -5.08 -14.43 3.86
CA ILE A 108 -5.45 -14.93 5.19
C ILE A 108 -6.30 -16.20 5.06
N ALA A 109 -7.28 -16.20 4.16
CA ALA A 109 -8.14 -17.35 3.94
C ALA A 109 -7.34 -18.59 3.49
N SER A 110 -6.34 -18.43 2.60
CA SER A 110 -5.48 -19.54 2.19
C SER A 110 -4.67 -20.08 3.36
N THR A 111 -4.05 -19.22 4.18
CA THR A 111 -3.29 -19.70 5.36
C THR A 111 -4.16 -20.48 6.36
N ILE A 112 -5.42 -20.06 6.56
CA ILE A 112 -6.38 -20.79 7.40
C ILE A 112 -6.71 -22.14 6.76
N GLN A 113 -6.94 -22.18 5.45
CA GLN A 113 -7.22 -23.40 4.70
C GLN A 113 -6.06 -24.41 4.81
N SER A 114 -4.81 -23.98 4.60
CA SER A 114 -3.64 -24.85 4.76
C SER A 114 -3.53 -25.41 6.17
N SER A 115 -3.75 -24.56 7.19
CA SER A 115 -3.66 -24.98 8.59
C SER A 115 -4.71 -26.02 8.99
N THR A 116 -5.92 -25.91 8.44
CA THR A 116 -7.01 -26.86 8.70
C THR A 116 -6.77 -28.19 8.01
N GLN A 117 -6.25 -28.18 6.77
CA GLN A 117 -5.83 -29.40 6.06
C GLN A 117 -4.73 -30.15 6.82
N LEU A 118 -3.68 -29.44 7.27
CA LEU A 118 -2.60 -30.02 8.06
C LEU A 118 -3.13 -30.67 9.36
N LYS A 119 -4.03 -29.98 10.06
CA LYS A 119 -4.62 -30.51 11.30
C LYS A 119 -5.47 -31.77 11.04
N ALA A 120 -6.24 -31.79 9.95
CA ALA A 120 -7.03 -32.96 9.56
C ALA A 120 -6.13 -34.16 9.23
N SER A 121 -5.05 -33.96 8.47
CA SER A 121 -4.08 -35.02 8.16
C SER A 121 -3.42 -35.60 9.42
N ASN A 122 -3.04 -34.76 10.39
CA ASN A 122 -2.44 -35.21 11.64
C ASN A 122 -3.42 -36.03 12.50
N SER A 123 -4.71 -35.66 12.53
CA SER A 123 -5.73 -36.40 13.30
C SER A 123 -6.10 -37.77 12.72
N LEU A 124 -5.81 -38.02 11.43
CA LEU A 124 -6.03 -39.32 10.80
C LEU A 124 -4.87 -40.30 11.03
N LEU A 125 -3.72 -39.79 11.47
CA LEU A 125 -2.50 -40.57 11.72
C LEU A 125 -2.29 -40.91 13.21
N SER A 126 -3.09 -40.34 14.11
CA SER A 126 -3.10 -40.59 15.56
C SER A 126 -4.17 -41.59 15.96
#